data_AF-A0AAV0YSY3-F1
#
_entry.id   AF-A0AAV0YSY3-F1
#
_cell.length_a   1.000
_cell.length_b   1.000
_cell.length_c   1.000
_cell.angle_alpha   90.00
_cell.angle_beta   90.00
_cell.angle_gamma   90.00
#
_symmetry.space_group_name_H-M   'P 1'
#
loop_
_entity.id
_entity.type
_entity.pdbx_description
1 polymer ?
#
loop_
_entity_poly.entity_id
_entity_poly.type
_entity_poly.pdbx_seq_one_letter_code
_entity_poly.pdbx_strand_id
1 'polypeptide(L)'
;MIEPGLNNLACHISLDNCTQQFNIISGTSMSCPHLNGIVWLLKNSLPNWSPTDIKSATMTTANKVNLHGKGILDQRLLPTDVFVTGARHVNPLKEHDSRLVYDIETNDYIPYLCILNYIDKQVRLIFQHKVK
;
A
#
# COMPACT_ATOMS: atom_id res chain seq x y z
N MET A 1 5.16 -2.61 0.73
CA MET A 1 4.50 -3.54 -0.19
C MET A 1 4.94 -3.19 -1.59
N ILE A 2 4.99 -4.17 -2.49
CA ILE A 2 5.47 -3.98 -3.86
C ILE A 2 4.30 -4.14 -4.82
N GLU A 3 4.16 -3.17 -5.72
CA GLU A 3 3.25 -3.19 -6.87
C GLU A 3 4.00 -2.77 -8.14
N PRO A 4 3.53 -3.15 -9.34
CA PRO A 4 4.14 -2.75 -10.60
C PRO A 4 4.25 -1.22 -10.71
N GLY A 5 5.47 -0.72 -10.81
CA GLY A 5 5.77 0.71 -10.91
C GLY A 5 6.81 1.06 -11.97
N LEU A 6 7.29 0.08 -12.73
CA LEU A 6 8.33 0.25 -13.73
C LEU A 6 7.74 -0.01 -15.12
N ASN A 7 7.91 0.93 -16.03
CA ASN A 7 7.46 0.86 -17.42
C ASN A 7 5.94 0.60 -17.55
N ASN A 8 5.14 1.31 -16.76
CA ASN A 8 3.69 1.22 -16.83
C ASN A 8 3.17 2.10 -17.98
N LEU A 9 2.33 1.53 -18.85
CA LEU A 9 1.61 2.28 -19.87
C LEU A 9 0.41 2.97 -19.21
N ALA A 10 0.41 4.29 -19.18
CA ALA A 10 -0.66 5.10 -18.60
C ALA A 10 -1.17 6.14 -19.60
N CYS A 11 -2.43 6.54 -19.44
CA CYS A 11 -2.98 7.65 -20.22
C CYS A 11 -2.19 8.93 -19.92
N HIS A 12 -1.80 9.65 -20.96
CA HIS A 12 -1.03 10.87 -20.86
C HIS A 12 -1.69 11.95 -21.69
N ILE A 13 -2.02 13.07 -21.06
CA ILE A 13 -2.57 14.23 -21.75
C ILE A 13 -1.37 15.08 -22.18
N SER A 14 -1.09 15.11 -23.48
CA SER A 14 -0.09 16.05 -24.00
C SER A 14 -0.72 17.43 -24.13
N LEU A 15 -0.08 18.43 -23.51
CA LEU A 15 -0.46 19.84 -23.65
C LEU A 15 0.05 20.46 -24.97
N ASP A 16 1.00 19.81 -25.63
CA ASP A 16 1.75 20.34 -26.78
C ASP A 16 1.51 19.49 -28.04
N ASN A 17 0.34 19.55 -28.68
CA ASN A 17 0.02 18.99 -30.01
C ASN A 17 0.50 17.54 -30.32
N CYS A 18 0.99 16.78 -29.34
CA CYS A 18 1.49 15.44 -29.52
C CYS A 18 0.32 14.48 -29.32
N THR A 19 -0.02 13.77 -30.39
CA THR A 19 -1.16 12.86 -30.52
C THR A 19 -1.07 11.60 -29.64
N GLN A 20 -0.07 11.49 -28.77
CA GLN A 20 0.09 10.32 -27.89
C GLN A 20 -0.85 10.42 -26.69
N GLN A 21 -1.92 9.63 -26.75
CA GLN A 21 -2.88 9.43 -25.67
C GLN A 21 -2.32 8.59 -24.51
N PHE A 22 -1.19 7.90 -24.73
CA PHE A 22 -0.56 7.03 -23.74
C PHE A 22 0.95 7.26 -23.68
N ASN A 23 1.52 7.09 -22.50
CA ASN A 23 2.96 7.18 -22.26
C ASN A 23 3.42 6.06 -21.33
N ILE A 24 4.68 5.65 -21.45
CA ILE A 24 5.32 4.67 -20.57
C ILE A 24 6.06 5.45 -19.50
N ILE A 25 5.63 5.31 -18.25
CA ILE A 25 6.17 6.04 -17.11
C ILE A 25 6.50 5.09 -15.95
N SER A 26 7.47 5.50 -15.13
CA SER A 26 7.98 4.70 -14.02
C SER A 26 8.04 5.53 -12.74
N GLY A 27 7.78 4.90 -11.60
CA GLY A 27 7.86 5.50 -10.28
C GLY A 27 6.89 4.85 -9.29
N THR A 28 7.09 5.15 -8.00
CA THR A 28 6.16 4.75 -6.94
C THR A 28 4.78 5.38 -7.12
N SER A 29 4.71 6.52 -7.82
CA SER A 29 3.47 7.15 -8.28
C SER A 29 2.64 6.23 -9.18
N MET A 30 3.27 5.28 -9.87
CA MET A 30 2.59 4.30 -10.73
C MET A 30 2.24 3.01 -10.00
N SER A 31 2.98 2.65 -8.94
CA SER A 31 2.63 1.54 -8.03
C SER A 31 1.39 1.84 -7.19
N CYS A 32 1.24 3.09 -6.72
CA CYS A 32 0.13 3.54 -5.88
C CYS A 32 -1.27 3.27 -6.48
N PRO A 33 -1.57 3.67 -7.74
CA PRO A 33 -2.88 3.41 -8.34
C PRO A 33 -3.19 1.92 -8.55
N HIS A 34 -2.17 1.06 -8.75
CA HIS A 34 -2.38 -0.40 -8.79
C HIS A 34 -2.89 -0.92 -7.45
N LEU A 35 -2.24 -0.54 -6.34
CA LEU A 35 -2.68 -0.92 -4.99
C LEU A 35 -4.08 -0.39 -4.69
N ASN A 36 -4.34 0.88 -5.02
CA ASN A 36 -5.64 1.50 -4.77
C ASN A 36 -6.78 0.80 -5.53
N GLY A 37 -6.53 0.36 -6.76
CA GLY A 37 -7.49 -0.42 -7.53
C GLY A 37 -7.84 -1.75 -6.86
N ILE A 38 -6.83 -2.47 -6.37
CA ILE A 38 -7.01 -3.75 -5.64
C ILE A 38 -7.79 -3.51 -4.34
N VAL A 39 -7.37 -2.54 -3.54
CA VAL A 39 -8.04 -2.15 -2.27
C VAL A 39 -9.49 -1.76 -2.52
N TRP A 40 -9.78 -1.01 -3.59
CA TRP A 40 -11.14 -0.63 -3.95
C TRP A 40 -11.99 -1.85 -4.32
N LEU A 41 -11.47 -2.78 -5.11
CA LEU A 41 -12.16 -4.03 -5.44
C LEU A 41 -12.46 -4.86 -4.20
N LEU A 42 -11.49 -4.98 -3.29
CA LEU A 42 -11.67 -5.69 -2.02
C LEU A 42 -12.70 -5.02 -1.13
N LYS A 43 -12.68 -3.69 -1.02
CA LYS A 43 -13.68 -2.95 -0.23
C LYS A 43 -15.10 -3.14 -0.79
N ASN A 44 -15.26 -3.27 -2.11
CA ASN A 44 -16.55 -3.58 -2.73
C ASN A 44 -16.99 -5.04 -2.47
N SER A 45 -16.06 -5.99 -2.50
CA SER A 45 -16.37 -7.41 -2.21
C SER A 45 -16.66 -7.66 -0.72
N LEU A 46 -15.97 -6.91 0.16
CA LEU A 46 -15.99 -7.07 1.62
C LEU A 46 -16.35 -5.72 2.28
N PRO A 47 -17.61 -5.27 2.19
CA PRO A 47 -18.01 -3.93 2.63
C PRO A 47 -17.83 -3.71 4.15
N ASN A 48 -17.86 -4.78 4.94
CA ASN A 48 -17.72 -4.73 6.40
C ASN A 48 -16.27 -4.52 6.88
N TRP A 49 -15.28 -4.75 6.01
CA TRP A 49 -13.87 -4.62 6.41
C TRP A 49 -13.49 -3.16 6.63
N SER A 50 -12.80 -2.90 7.73
CA SER A 50 -12.20 -1.60 8.02
C SER A 50 -11.00 -1.33 7.09
N PRO A 51 -10.54 -0.08 6.94
CA PRO A 51 -9.29 0.21 6.22
C PRO A 51 -8.08 -0.54 6.80
N THR A 52 -8.10 -0.80 8.11
CA THR A 52 -7.06 -1.52 8.84
C THR A 52 -7.12 -3.01 8.57
N ASP A 53 -8.31 -3.60 8.47
CA ASP A 53 -8.50 -4.99 8.04
C ASP A 53 -7.94 -5.23 6.65
N ILE A 54 -8.29 -4.37 5.68
CA ILE A 54 -7.81 -4.49 4.30
C ILE A 54 -6.28 -4.42 4.29
N LYS A 55 -5.70 -3.37 4.87
CA LYS A 55 -4.24 -3.21 4.96
C LYS A 55 -3.56 -4.42 5.58
N SER A 56 -4.16 -4.97 6.63
CA SER A 56 -3.63 -6.13 7.35
C SER A 56 -3.68 -7.40 6.50
N ALA A 57 -4.80 -7.64 5.83
CA ALA A 57 -4.95 -8.74 4.88
C ALA A 57 -3.96 -8.61 3.72
N THR A 58 -3.80 -7.42 3.13
CA THR A 58 -2.83 -7.18 2.04
C THR A 58 -1.41 -7.55 2.52
N MET A 59 -1.01 -7.05 3.69
CA MET A 59 0.34 -7.24 4.24
C MET A 59 0.62 -8.71 4.59
N THR A 60 -0.31 -9.40 5.24
CA THR A 60 -0.10 -10.78 5.72
C THR A 60 -0.13 -11.82 4.59
N THR A 61 -0.85 -11.54 3.51
CA THR A 61 -1.05 -12.47 2.38
C THR A 61 -0.09 -12.23 1.20
N ALA A 62 0.74 -11.19 1.28
CA ALA A 62 1.73 -10.85 0.26
C ALA A 62 2.72 -12.00 -0.04
N ASN A 63 3.05 -12.15 -1.33
CA ASN A 63 3.94 -13.18 -1.85
C ASN A 63 5.39 -12.87 -1.49
N LYS A 64 6.04 -13.78 -0.76
CA LYS A 64 7.43 -13.64 -0.31
C LYS A 64 8.46 -13.99 -1.38
N VAL A 65 8.05 -14.74 -2.40
CA VAL A 65 8.90 -15.25 -3.47
C VAL A 65 8.45 -14.76 -4.83
N ASN A 66 9.38 -14.73 -5.79
CA ASN A 66 9.08 -14.48 -7.19
C ASN A 66 8.44 -15.71 -7.85
N LEU A 67 8.10 -15.58 -9.14
CA LEU A 67 7.49 -16.66 -9.93
C LEU A 67 8.36 -17.94 -10.04
N HIS A 68 9.67 -17.83 -9.79
CA HIS A 68 10.61 -18.95 -9.78
C HIS A 68 10.81 -19.57 -8.38
N GLY A 69 9.99 -19.18 -7.39
CA GLY A 69 10.12 -19.66 -6.00
C GLY A 69 11.35 -19.13 -5.25
N LYS A 70 12.08 -18.16 -5.82
CA LYS A 70 13.25 -17.53 -5.19
C LYS A 70 12.85 -16.26 -4.46
N GLY A 71 13.68 -15.81 -3.52
CA GLY A 71 13.51 -14.51 -2.88
C GLY A 71 13.45 -13.38 -3.91
N ILE A 72 12.65 -12.35 -3.60
CA ILE A 72 12.59 -11.13 -4.41
C ILE A 72 13.95 -10.43 -4.34
N LEU A 73 14.43 -9.97 -5.50
CA LEU A 73 15.69 -9.26 -5.64
C LEU A 73 15.43 -7.79 -5.98
N ASP A 74 16.36 -6.91 -5.62
CA ASP A 74 16.32 -5.51 -6.02
C ASP A 74 16.75 -5.34 -7.49
N GLN A 75 16.76 -4.09 -7.97
CA GLN A 75 17.21 -3.78 -9.33
C GLN A 75 18.69 -4.12 -9.57
N ARG A 76 19.50 -4.28 -8.52
CA ARG A 76 20.92 -4.68 -8.57
C ARG A 76 21.11 -6.18 -8.45
N LEU A 77 20.01 -6.96 -8.46
CA LEU A 77 19.99 -8.42 -8.28
C LEU A 77 20.46 -8.89 -6.90
N LEU A 78 20.36 -8.03 -5.88
CA LEU A 78 20.68 -8.34 -4.50
C LEU A 78 19.41 -8.76 -3.73
N PRO A 79 19.53 -9.62 -2.71
CA PRO A 79 18.40 -9.96 -1.83
C PRO A 79 17.79 -8.72 -1.20
N THR A 80 16.46 -8.60 -1.24
CA THR A 80 15.76 -7.44 -0.67
C THR A 80 15.44 -7.61 0.80
N ASP A 81 15.59 -6.53 1.57
CA ASP A 81 15.12 -6.44 2.95
C ASP A 81 13.70 -5.85 3.05
N VAL A 82 13.14 -5.89 4.27
CA VAL A 82 11.84 -5.33 4.65
C VAL A 82 11.78 -3.82 4.41
N PHE A 83 12.90 -3.09 4.52
CA PHE A 83 12.89 -1.65 4.22
C PHE A 83 12.68 -1.34 2.73
N VAL A 84 13.05 -2.26 1.83
CA VAL A 84 12.87 -2.10 0.39
C VAL A 84 11.48 -2.56 -0.05
N THR A 85 11.01 -3.67 0.52
CA THR A 85 9.81 -4.38 0.00
C THR A 85 8.60 -4.31 0.92
N GLY A 86 8.79 -3.88 2.17
CA GLY A 86 7.80 -4.01 3.23
C GLY A 86 7.33 -5.45 3.36
N ALA A 87 6.01 -5.64 3.33
CA ALA A 87 5.40 -6.96 3.42
C ALA A 87 5.55 -7.84 2.16
N ARG A 88 6.20 -7.36 1.08
CA ARG A 88 6.41 -8.02 -0.24
C ARG A 88 5.31 -7.72 -1.26
N HIS A 89 5.25 -8.52 -2.33
CA HIS A 89 4.38 -8.28 -3.49
C HIS A 89 2.94 -8.70 -3.20
N VAL A 90 1.97 -7.88 -3.56
CA VAL A 90 0.56 -8.11 -3.23
C VAL A 90 0.03 -9.36 -3.93
N ASN A 91 -0.92 -10.03 -3.28
CA ASN A 91 -1.62 -11.18 -3.82
C ASN A 91 -3.14 -11.02 -3.59
N PRO A 92 -3.87 -10.42 -4.55
CA PRO A 92 -5.29 -10.10 -4.38
C PRO A 92 -6.15 -11.33 -4.11
N LEU A 93 -5.79 -12.49 -4.68
CA LEU A 93 -6.53 -13.74 -4.49
C LEU A 93 -6.42 -14.27 -3.06
N LYS A 94 -5.22 -14.22 -2.46
CA LYS A 94 -5.03 -14.63 -1.07
C LYS A 94 -5.56 -13.61 -0.08
N GLU A 95 -5.49 -12.33 -0.44
CA GLU A 95 -5.99 -11.24 0.39
C GLU A 95 -7.49 -11.35 0.66
N HIS A 96 -8.26 -11.68 -0.37
CA HIS A 96 -9.71 -11.91 -0.25
C HIS A 96 -10.07 -13.07 0.69
N ASP A 97 -9.25 -14.12 0.76
CA ASP A 97 -9.46 -15.29 1.64
C ASP A 97 -8.64 -15.19 2.95
N SER A 98 -8.27 -13.97 3.36
CA SER A 98 -7.53 -13.80 4.61
C SER A 98 -8.40 -14.22 5.79
N ARG A 99 -7.86 -15.15 6.60
CA ARG A 99 -8.54 -15.68 7.80
C ARG A 99 -8.20 -14.92 9.07
N LEU A 100 -7.17 -14.07 9.03
CA LEU A 100 -6.70 -13.31 10.16
C LEU A 100 -6.36 -11.89 9.70
N VAL A 101 -6.89 -10.92 10.43
CA VAL A 101 -6.57 -9.51 10.29
C VAL A 101 -6.16 -8.96 11.65
N TYR A 102 -5.12 -8.14 11.64
CA TYR A 102 -4.73 -7.29 12.76
C TYR A 102 -5.48 -5.99 12.64
N ASP A 103 -6.55 -5.85 13.42
CA ASP A 103 -7.34 -4.64 13.47
C ASP A 103 -6.73 -3.62 14.44
N ILE A 104 -6.94 -2.33 14.14
CA ILE A 104 -6.49 -1.20 14.96
C ILE A 104 -7.42 -0.02 14.71
N GLU A 105 -7.89 0.62 15.77
CA GLU A 105 -8.74 1.79 15.64
C GLU A 105 -7.93 3.08 15.50
N THR A 106 -8.57 4.14 15.00
CA THR A 106 -7.93 5.46 14.90
C THR A 106 -7.44 5.98 16.27
N ASN A 107 -8.16 5.64 17.35
CA ASN A 107 -7.81 6.03 18.72
C ASN A 107 -6.58 5.30 19.26
N ASP A 108 -6.26 4.10 18.76
CA ASP A 108 -5.08 3.34 19.20
C ASP A 108 -3.77 3.98 18.75
N TYR A 109 -3.82 4.86 17.75
CA TYR A 109 -2.66 5.66 17.32
C TYR A 109 -2.33 6.81 18.27
N ILE A 110 -3.27 7.24 19.12
CA ILE A 110 -3.04 8.32 20.09
C ILE A 110 -1.94 7.97 21.09
N PRO A 111 -2.00 6.84 21.84
CA PRO A 111 -0.93 6.49 22.78
C PRO A 111 0.41 6.27 22.06
N TYR A 112 0.40 5.80 20.80
CA TYR A 112 1.61 5.69 19.99
C TYR A 112 2.28 7.05 19.75
N LEU A 113 1.50 8.08 19.38
CA LEU A 113 2.04 9.44 19.20
C LEU A 113 2.51 10.03 20.53
N CYS A 114 1.85 9.75 21.65
CA CYS A 114 2.29 10.19 22.97
C CYS A 114 3.66 9.60 23.35
N ILE A 115 3.90 8.31 23.06
CA ILE A 115 5.22 7.67 23.29
C ILE A 115 6.32 8.31 22.42
N LEU A 116 5.97 8.81 21.24
CA LEU A 116 6.89 9.56 20.37
C LEU A 116 7.13 11.01 20.82
N ASN A 117 6.67 11.40 22.01
CA ASN A 117 6.79 12.74 22.60
C ASN A 117 6.05 13.85 21.80
N TYR A 118 4.96 13.52 21.09
CA TYR A 118 4.09 14.54 20.51
C TYR A 118 3.30 15.25 21.62
N ILE A 119 3.21 16.58 21.54
CA ILE A 119 2.38 17.37 22.48
C ILE A 119 0.90 17.31 22.08
N ASP A 120 -0.01 17.45 23.05
CA ASP A 120 -1.46 17.42 22.82
C ASP A 120 -1.93 18.34 21.70
N LYS A 121 -1.28 19.51 21.53
CA LYS A 121 -1.59 20.43 20.43
C LYS A 121 -1.30 19.81 19.07
N GLN A 122 -0.19 19.08 18.91
CA GLN A 122 0.16 18.40 17.67
C GLN A 122 -0.76 17.21 17.41
N VAL A 123 -1.06 16.42 18.44
CA VAL A 123 -1.99 15.29 18.31
C VAL A 123 -3.38 15.77 17.92
N ARG A 124 -3.86 16.88 18.50
CA ARG A 124 -5.13 17.52 18.11
C ARG A 124 -5.13 18.04 16.67
N LEU A 125 -4.00 18.53 16.16
CA LEU A 125 -3.91 18.95 14.75
C LEU A 125 -4.04 17.76 13.80
N ILE A 126 -3.51 16.59 14.18
CA ILE A 126 -3.56 15.37 13.37
C ILE A 126 -4.97 14.77 13.38
N PHE A 127 -5.57 14.58 14.56
CA PHE A 127 -6.86 13.89 14.69
C PHE A 127 -8.08 14.82 14.59
N GLN A 128 -7.88 16.14 14.63
CA GLN A 128 -8.93 17.15 14.56
C GLN A 128 -10.02 17.04 15.66
N HIS A 129 -9.80 16.24 16.70
CA HIS A 129 -10.66 16.12 17.89
C HIS A 129 -9.87 16.16 19.19
N LYS A 130 -10.58 16.37 20.31
CA LYS A 130 -9.95 16.48 21.64
C LYS A 130 -9.48 15.10 22.11
N VAL A 131 -8.18 14.99 22.36
CA VAL A 131 -7.58 13.87 23.10
C VAL A 131 -7.88 14.08 24.59
N LYS A 132 -8.39 13.04 25.26
CA LYS A 132 -8.67 13.03 26.71
C LYS A 132 -7.45 12.52 27.47
#